data_AF-A0A0C2C3Z8-F1
#
_entry.id   AF-A0A0C2C3Z8-F1
#
_cell.length_a   1.000
_cell.length_b   1.000
_cell.length_c   1.000
_cell.angle_alpha   90.00
_cell.angle_beta   90.00
_cell.angle_gamma   90.00
#
_symmetry.space_group_name_H-M   'P 1'
#
loop_
_entity.id
_entity.type
_entity.pdbx_description
1 polymer ?
#
loop_
_entity_poly.entity_id
_entity_poly.type
_entity_poly.pdbx_seq_one_letter_code
_entity_poly.pdbx_strand_id
1 'polypeptide(L)'
;MYLCSPYVTSIPELLQFGLRLTAMPLHDATRDLILLNQQRLSDVEMNLQLEANNEQLESMAKDLEIEKGKTDALLSEMLPATVAHQLKSGLSVDAREYESATVMFSDVPSFQQIVPFCQPKDVVYLLNNLFTRFDRLVGLQKAYKVETVGDSYMSVGGIPDITDDHCEVICHLALGMLMEARNVLDPISGKPLHIRAGIHTGPVVAGVVGAKMPR
;
A
#
# COMPACT_ATOMS: atom_id res chain seq x y z
N MET A 1 -72.50 -37.70 4.17
CA MET A 1 -71.03 -37.87 4.08
C MET A 1 -70.45 -36.49 3.85
N TYR A 2 -69.49 -36.06 4.67
CA TYR A 2 -68.84 -34.74 4.51
C TYR A 2 -67.44 -34.98 3.96
N LEU A 3 -67.14 -34.42 2.80
CA LEU A 3 -65.84 -34.51 2.15
C LEU A 3 -65.16 -33.16 2.32
N CYS A 4 -64.03 -33.13 3.02
CA CYS A 4 -63.31 -31.89 3.30
C CYS A 4 -61.80 -32.13 3.35
N SER A 5 -61.06 -31.09 2.99
CA SER A 5 -59.61 -31.01 3.15
C SER A 5 -59.30 -29.97 4.22
N PRO A 6 -58.21 -30.15 4.98
CA PRO A 6 -57.81 -29.17 5.98
C PRO A 6 -57.45 -27.84 5.31
N TYR A 7 -57.89 -26.74 5.91
CA TYR A 7 -57.55 -25.40 5.45
C TYR A 7 -56.18 -24.99 6.02
N VAL A 8 -55.12 -25.32 5.31
CA VAL A 8 -53.72 -25.05 5.68
C VAL A 8 -52.91 -24.67 4.45
N THR A 9 -51.94 -23.78 4.62
CA THR A 9 -51.20 -23.15 3.51
C THR A 9 -49.69 -23.41 3.52
N SER A 10 -49.16 -23.95 4.62
CA SER A 10 -47.74 -24.21 4.81
C SER A 10 -47.49 -25.48 5.66
N ILE A 11 -46.29 -26.08 5.53
CA ILE A 11 -45.92 -27.25 6.34
C ILE A 11 -45.82 -26.91 7.85
N PRO A 12 -45.30 -25.75 8.28
CA PRO A 12 -45.31 -25.36 9.70
C PRO A 12 -46.72 -25.30 10.30
N GLU A 13 -47.68 -24.75 9.57
CA GLU A 13 -49.09 -24.67 9.99
C GLU A 13 -49.72 -26.06 10.10
N LEU A 14 -49.43 -26.96 9.14
CA LEU A 14 -49.85 -28.36 9.19
C LEU A 14 -49.32 -29.08 10.44
N LEU A 15 -48.06 -28.87 10.78
CA LEU A 15 -47.42 -29.45 11.97
C LEU A 15 -48.00 -28.87 13.27
N GLN A 16 -48.41 -27.60 13.27
CA GLN A 16 -49.00 -26.93 14.43
C GLN A 16 -50.36 -27.56 14.82
N PHE A 17 -51.11 -28.06 13.84
CA PHE A 17 -52.34 -28.83 14.05
C PHE A 17 -52.10 -30.33 14.29
N GLY A 18 -50.84 -30.77 14.41
CA GLY A 18 -50.47 -32.17 14.63
C GLY A 18 -50.68 -33.08 13.41
N LEU A 19 -50.94 -32.50 12.24
CA LEU A 19 -51.13 -33.23 10.99
C LEU A 19 -49.78 -33.44 10.28
N ARG A 20 -49.68 -34.50 9.49
CA ARG A 20 -48.49 -34.80 8.67
C ARG A 20 -48.86 -34.81 7.20
N LEU A 21 -47.91 -34.48 6.33
CA LEU A 21 -48.11 -34.48 4.88
C LEU A 21 -48.52 -35.88 4.36
N THR A 22 -48.07 -36.94 5.04
CA THR A 22 -48.42 -38.33 4.74
C THR A 22 -49.89 -38.68 5.00
N ALA A 23 -50.60 -37.87 5.81
CA ALA A 23 -52.02 -38.06 6.08
C ALA A 23 -52.93 -37.46 4.98
N MET A 24 -52.35 -36.69 4.04
CA MET A 24 -53.09 -36.13 2.90
C MET A 24 -52.96 -37.03 1.66
N PRO A 25 -54.08 -37.39 1.02
CA PRO A 25 -54.07 -38.18 -0.21
C PRO A 25 -53.28 -37.48 -1.33
N LEU A 26 -52.65 -38.26 -2.22
CA LEU A 26 -51.89 -37.74 -3.37
C LEU A 26 -52.75 -36.97 -4.38
N HIS A 27 -54.05 -37.26 -4.43
CA HIS A 27 -55.00 -36.60 -5.33
C HIS A 27 -55.64 -35.35 -4.72
N ASP A 28 -55.28 -34.98 -3.48
CA ASP A 28 -55.78 -33.78 -2.83
C ASP A 28 -55.00 -32.55 -3.32
N ALA A 29 -55.69 -31.61 -3.96
CA ALA A 29 -55.10 -30.38 -4.48
C ALA A 29 -54.49 -29.49 -3.38
N THR A 30 -54.94 -29.61 -2.13
CA THR A 30 -54.37 -28.85 -1.00
C THR A 30 -52.92 -29.27 -0.70
N ARG A 31 -52.57 -30.54 -0.95
CA ARG A 31 -51.20 -31.04 -0.80
C ARG A 31 -50.24 -30.39 -1.78
N ASP A 32 -50.62 -30.29 -3.05
CA ASP A 32 -49.81 -29.65 -4.10
C ASP A 32 -49.65 -28.15 -3.81
N LEU A 33 -50.71 -27.50 -3.33
CA LEU A 33 -50.68 -26.09 -2.95
C LEU A 33 -49.66 -25.82 -1.83
N ILE A 34 -49.63 -26.67 -0.78
CA ILE A 34 -48.68 -26.55 0.33
C ILE A 34 -47.24 -26.71 -0.16
N LEU A 35 -46.98 -27.69 -1.04
CA LEU A 35 -45.64 -27.93 -1.59
C LEU A 35 -45.17 -26.78 -2.48
N LEU A 36 -46.05 -26.26 -3.35
CA LEU A 36 -45.77 -25.08 -4.18
C LEU A 36 -45.43 -23.85 -3.32
N ASN A 37 -46.17 -23.62 -2.24
CA ASN A 37 -45.91 -22.51 -1.33
C ASN A 37 -44.57 -22.68 -0.59
N GLN A 38 -44.25 -23.91 -0.14
CA GLN A 38 -42.97 -24.23 0.50
C GLN A 38 -41.80 -23.96 -0.45
N GLN A 39 -41.90 -24.41 -1.70
CA GLN A 39 -40.88 -24.19 -2.72
C GLN A 39 -40.71 -22.68 -2.99
N ARG A 40 -41.82 -21.96 -3.19
CA ARG A 40 -41.81 -20.51 -3.40
C ARG A 40 -41.13 -19.77 -2.24
N LEU A 41 -41.39 -20.16 -0.99
CA LEU A 41 -40.75 -19.56 0.18
C LEU A 41 -39.24 -19.83 0.20
N SER A 42 -38.82 -21.07 -0.09
CA SER A 42 -37.41 -21.43 -0.19
C SER A 42 -36.69 -20.68 -1.30
N ASP A 43 -37.34 -20.49 -2.46
CA ASP A 43 -36.78 -19.73 -3.58
C ASP A 43 -36.62 -18.25 -3.21
N VAL A 44 -37.60 -17.66 -2.51
CA VAL A 44 -37.50 -16.29 -2.01
C VAL A 44 -36.37 -16.14 -1.00
N GLU A 45 -36.23 -17.07 -0.05
CA GLU A 45 -35.17 -17.07 0.95
C GLU A 45 -33.78 -17.20 0.30
N MET A 46 -33.64 -18.09 -0.69
CA MET A 46 -32.40 -18.25 -1.45
C MET A 46 -32.03 -16.99 -2.24
N ASN A 47 -33.01 -16.34 -2.89
CA ASN A 47 -32.77 -15.10 -3.62
C ASN A 47 -32.33 -13.97 -2.68
N LEU A 48 -32.99 -13.80 -1.52
CA LEU A 48 -32.58 -12.82 -0.52
C LEU A 48 -31.15 -13.07 -0.02
N GLN A 49 -30.79 -14.34 0.20
CA GLN A 49 -29.43 -14.71 0.60
C GLN A 49 -28.41 -14.40 -0.51
N LEU A 50 -28.77 -14.65 -1.77
CA LEU A 50 -27.91 -14.33 -2.93
C LEU A 50 -27.72 -12.81 -3.07
N GLU A 51 -28.78 -12.02 -2.89
CA GLU A 51 -28.70 -10.55 -2.89
C GLU A 51 -27.77 -10.06 -1.78
N ALA A 52 -27.96 -10.52 -0.55
CA ALA A 52 -27.11 -10.15 0.58
C ALA A 52 -25.65 -10.58 0.38
N ASN A 53 -25.40 -11.78 -0.16
CA ASN A 53 -24.05 -12.24 -0.46
C ASN A 53 -23.40 -11.41 -1.59
N ASN A 54 -24.15 -11.03 -2.63
CA ASN A 54 -23.64 -10.18 -3.70
C ASN A 54 -23.27 -8.79 -3.17
N GLU A 55 -24.12 -8.19 -2.34
CA GLU A 55 -23.83 -6.90 -1.70
C GLU A 55 -22.56 -6.99 -0.83
N GLN A 56 -22.40 -8.07 -0.06
CA GLN A 56 -21.19 -8.31 0.72
C GLN A 56 -19.95 -8.48 -0.16
N LEU A 57 -20.05 -9.24 -1.25
CA LEU A 57 -18.95 -9.43 -2.20
C LEU A 57 -18.56 -8.12 -2.87
N GLU A 58 -19.51 -7.28 -3.24
CA GLU A 58 -19.24 -5.95 -3.81
C GLU A 58 -18.53 -5.04 -2.81
N SER A 59 -18.98 -5.03 -1.54
CA SER A 59 -18.31 -4.27 -0.48
C SER A 59 -16.88 -4.76 -0.26
N MET A 60 -16.69 -6.08 -0.14
CA MET A 60 -15.36 -6.67 0.05
C MET A 60 -14.43 -6.41 -1.14
N ALA A 61 -14.93 -6.48 -2.37
CA ALA A 61 -14.15 -6.18 -3.56
C ALA A 61 -13.71 -4.71 -3.59
N LYS A 62 -14.58 -3.79 -3.17
CA LYS A 62 -14.25 -2.36 -3.06
C LYS A 62 -13.19 -2.10 -2.00
N ASP A 63 -13.33 -2.70 -0.82
CA ASP A 63 -12.33 -2.56 0.25
C ASP A 63 -10.98 -3.14 -0.15
N LEU A 64 -10.99 -4.29 -0.85
CA LEU A 64 -9.78 -4.91 -1.38
C LEU A 64 -9.08 -4.00 -2.40
N GLU A 65 -9.81 -3.35 -3.29
CA GLU A 65 -9.23 -2.42 -4.27
C GLU A 65 -8.60 -1.20 -3.60
N ILE A 66 -9.24 -0.68 -2.54
CA ILE A 66 -8.70 0.44 -1.74
C ILE A 66 -7.38 0.02 -1.05
N GLU A 67 -7.37 -1.13 -0.39
CA GLU A 67 -6.17 -1.62 0.32
C GLU A 67 -5.04 -1.99 -0.65
N LYS A 68 -5.38 -2.56 -1.80
CA LYS A 68 -4.43 -2.81 -2.89
C LYS A 68 -3.81 -1.51 -3.39
N GLY A 69 -4.62 -0.48 -3.62
CA GLY A 69 -4.15 0.84 -4.03
C GLY A 69 -3.19 1.48 -3.03
N LYS A 70 -3.47 1.38 -1.72
CA LYS A 70 -2.57 1.85 -0.66
C LYS A 70 -1.24 1.11 -0.65
N THR A 71 -1.30 -0.22 -0.77
CA THR A 71 -0.10 -1.08 -0.82
C THR A 71 0.75 -0.76 -2.04
N ASP A 72 0.09 -0.52 -3.18
CA ASP A 72 0.73 -0.18 -4.44
C ASP A 72 1.43 1.18 -4.41
N ALA A 73 0.82 2.18 -3.77
CA ALA A 73 1.41 3.49 -3.55
C ALA A 73 2.65 3.40 -2.67
N LEU A 74 2.54 2.70 -1.53
CA LEU A 74 3.65 2.54 -0.59
C LEU A 74 4.86 1.84 -1.23
N LEU A 75 4.64 0.79 -2.02
CA LEU A 75 5.74 0.10 -2.71
C LEU A 75 6.44 1.01 -3.74
N SER A 76 5.68 1.87 -4.41
CA SER A 76 6.20 2.80 -5.41
C SER A 76 6.95 3.99 -4.80
N GLU A 77 6.68 4.31 -3.53
CA GLU A 77 7.44 5.31 -2.76
C GLU A 77 8.77 4.74 -2.24
N MET A 78 8.81 3.44 -1.94
CA MET A 78 10.00 2.77 -1.39
C MET A 78 11.00 2.35 -2.47
N LEU A 79 10.50 1.94 -3.64
CA LEU A 79 11.33 1.38 -4.72
C LEU A 79 11.03 2.08 -6.05
N PRO A 80 12.01 2.14 -6.96
CA PRO A 80 11.75 2.69 -8.29
C PRO A 80 10.67 1.90 -9.02
N ALA A 81 9.86 2.59 -9.83
CA ALA A 81 8.64 2.02 -10.44
C ALA A 81 8.88 0.73 -11.24
N THR A 82 10.02 0.65 -11.94
CA THR A 82 10.45 -0.53 -12.71
C THR A 82 10.68 -1.75 -11.82
N VAL A 83 11.36 -1.55 -10.69
CA VAL A 83 11.65 -2.58 -9.67
C VAL A 83 10.36 -2.99 -8.96
N ALA A 84 9.52 -2.03 -8.57
CA ALA A 84 8.25 -2.29 -7.91
C ALA A 84 7.31 -3.15 -8.79
N HIS A 85 7.22 -2.85 -10.09
CA HIS A 85 6.41 -3.64 -11.03
C HIS A 85 6.90 -5.09 -11.18
N GLN A 86 8.23 -5.29 -11.25
CA GLN A 86 8.83 -6.62 -11.34
C GLN A 86 8.53 -7.46 -10.09
N LEU A 87 8.69 -6.87 -8.90
CA LEU A 87 8.39 -7.53 -7.64
C LEU A 87 6.90 -7.88 -7.51
N LYS A 88 6.00 -6.98 -7.91
CA LYS A 88 4.54 -7.26 -7.96
C LYS A 88 4.19 -8.41 -8.89
N SER A 89 4.95 -8.59 -9.96
CA SER A 89 4.76 -9.66 -10.95
C SER A 89 5.37 -11.00 -10.49
N GLY A 90 6.00 -11.06 -9.31
CA GLY A 90 6.68 -12.25 -8.81
C GLY A 90 8.00 -12.56 -9.54
N LEU A 91 8.53 -11.59 -10.31
CA LEU A 91 9.79 -11.74 -11.02
C LEU A 91 10.96 -11.38 -10.11
N SER A 92 12.07 -12.10 -10.23
CA SER A 92 13.32 -11.71 -9.59
C SER A 92 13.88 -10.47 -10.26
N VAL A 93 14.39 -9.53 -9.45
CA VAL A 93 15.08 -8.34 -9.94
C VAL A 93 16.58 -8.64 -9.97
N ASP A 94 17.09 -8.91 -11.17
CA ASP A 94 18.52 -9.18 -11.36
C ASP A 94 19.35 -7.91 -11.15
N ALA A 95 20.59 -8.09 -10.69
CA ALA A 95 21.55 -7.01 -10.61
C ALA A 95 21.86 -6.47 -12.01
N ARG A 96 21.98 -5.15 -12.11
CA ARG A 96 22.27 -4.41 -13.35
C ARG A 96 23.51 -3.58 -13.18
N GLU A 97 24.34 -3.59 -14.21
CA GLU A 97 25.50 -2.71 -14.34
C GLU A 97 25.09 -1.44 -15.10
N TYR A 98 25.52 -0.30 -14.61
CA TYR A 98 25.33 1.02 -15.18
C TYR A 98 26.72 1.59 -15.51
N GLU A 99 26.96 1.91 -16.78
CA GLU A 99 28.28 2.40 -17.24
C GLU A 99 28.64 3.76 -16.63
N SER A 100 27.63 4.60 -16.40
CA SER A 100 27.80 5.93 -15.83
C SER A 100 26.60 6.31 -14.97
N ALA A 101 26.86 6.63 -13.71
CA ALA A 101 25.90 7.22 -12.78
C ALA A 101 26.63 8.24 -11.90
N THR A 102 25.91 9.26 -11.43
CA THR A 102 26.47 10.25 -10.49
C THR A 102 25.87 10.02 -9.11
N VAL A 103 26.74 9.80 -8.12
CA VAL A 103 26.38 9.56 -6.73
C VAL A 103 26.73 10.79 -5.91
N MET A 104 25.83 11.19 -5.01
CA MET A 104 26.06 12.22 -4.02
C MET A 104 25.88 11.66 -2.61
N PHE A 105 26.82 12.00 -1.74
CA PHE A 105 26.69 11.86 -0.28
C PHE A 105 26.62 13.24 0.35
N SER A 106 25.69 13.43 1.28
CA SER A 106 25.57 14.64 2.07
C SER A 106 25.54 14.30 3.55
N ASP A 107 26.33 15.00 4.38
CA ASP A 107 26.33 14.80 5.83
C ASP A 107 26.27 16.14 6.58
N VAL A 108 25.97 16.08 7.88
CA VAL A 108 25.96 17.24 8.77
C VAL A 108 27.27 17.21 9.59
N PRO A 109 28.25 18.08 9.31
CA PRO A 109 29.59 17.97 9.91
C PRO A 109 29.61 18.06 11.43
N SER A 110 28.65 18.79 12.00
CA SER A 110 28.53 19.00 13.44
C SER A 110 27.58 18.00 14.12
N PHE A 111 27.05 17.00 13.41
CA PHE A 111 25.99 16.15 13.94
C PHE A 111 26.42 15.37 15.19
N GLN A 112 27.61 14.77 15.16
CA GLN A 112 28.16 14.01 16.29
C GLN A 112 28.42 14.92 17.51
N GLN A 113 28.58 16.23 17.30
CA GLN A 113 28.73 17.21 18.39
C GLN A 113 27.37 17.67 18.91
N ILE A 114 26.33 17.67 18.09
CA ILE A 114 24.97 18.09 18.46
C ILE A 114 24.26 16.99 19.26
N VAL A 115 24.34 15.73 18.81
CA VAL A 115 23.58 14.61 19.38
C VAL A 115 23.71 14.47 20.91
N PRO A 116 24.91 14.58 21.53
CA PRO A 116 25.06 14.41 22.98
C PRO A 116 24.36 15.46 23.85
N PHE A 117 24.08 16.65 23.31
CA PHE A 117 23.46 17.75 24.07
C PHE A 117 21.97 17.94 23.75
N CYS A 118 21.42 17.12 22.86
CA CYS A 118 20.01 17.15 22.50
C CYS A 118 19.22 16.02 23.16
N GLN A 119 17.92 16.24 23.40
CA GLN A 119 17.04 15.11 23.69
C GLN A 119 16.86 14.29 22.40
N PRO A 120 16.69 12.95 22.49
CA PRO A 120 16.49 12.11 21.32
C PRO A 120 15.34 12.59 20.41
N LYS A 121 14.26 13.12 21.00
CA LYS A 121 13.13 13.70 20.28
C LYS A 121 13.53 14.90 19.39
N ASP A 122 14.46 15.72 19.85
CA ASP A 122 14.87 16.95 19.15
C ASP A 122 15.76 16.60 17.96
N VAL A 123 16.61 15.57 18.10
CA VAL A 123 17.42 15.01 17.01
C VAL A 123 16.54 14.42 15.91
N VAL A 124 15.51 13.65 16.28
CA VAL A 124 14.55 13.10 15.31
C VAL A 124 13.79 14.21 14.58
N TYR A 125 13.34 15.24 15.30
CA TYR A 125 12.65 16.38 14.69
C TYR A 125 13.55 17.13 13.71
N LEU A 126 14.82 17.35 14.09
CA LEU A 126 15.83 17.98 13.26
C LEU A 126 16.05 17.20 11.95
N LEU A 127 16.34 15.91 12.04
CA LEU A 127 16.57 15.05 10.87
C LEU A 127 15.32 14.98 9.98
N ASN A 128 14.13 14.85 10.57
CA ASN A 128 12.89 14.79 9.82
C ASN A 128 12.62 16.09 9.05
N ASN A 129 12.86 17.26 9.66
CA ASN A 129 12.72 18.56 8.99
C ASN A 129 13.73 18.70 7.83
N LEU A 130 14.98 18.29 8.05
CA LEU A 130 16.03 18.35 7.02
C LEU A 130 15.71 17.40 5.84
N PHE A 131 15.43 16.13 6.13
CA PHE A 131 15.17 15.12 5.09
C PHE A 131 13.87 15.36 4.34
N THR A 132 12.81 15.87 4.98
CA THR A 132 11.58 16.26 4.27
C THR A 132 11.86 17.32 3.20
N ARG A 133 12.75 18.27 3.48
CA ARG A 133 13.16 19.30 2.51
C ARG A 133 13.97 18.71 1.37
N PHE A 134 14.88 17.80 1.69
CA PHE A 134 15.72 17.11 0.70
C PHE A 134 14.89 16.21 -0.21
N ASP A 135 13.97 15.43 0.36
CA ASP A 135 13.07 14.55 -0.39
C ASP A 135 12.23 15.34 -1.42
N ARG A 136 11.79 16.55 -1.06
CA ARG A 136 11.13 17.46 -2.02
C ARG A 136 12.05 17.85 -3.19
N LEU A 137 13.31 18.18 -2.92
CA LEU A 137 14.28 18.55 -3.95
C LEU A 137 14.65 17.36 -4.85
N VAL A 138 14.80 16.17 -4.26
CA VAL A 138 15.04 14.92 -5.00
C VAL A 138 13.90 14.66 -5.98
N GLY A 139 12.65 14.79 -5.55
CA GLY A 139 11.48 14.64 -6.42
C GLY A 139 11.44 15.68 -7.55
N LEU A 140 11.83 16.93 -7.30
CA LEU A 140 11.88 17.99 -8.31
C LEU A 140 12.95 17.73 -9.38
N GLN A 141 14.13 17.25 -8.97
CA GLN A 141 15.26 16.98 -9.87
C GLN A 141 15.20 15.59 -10.50
N LYS A 142 14.21 14.75 -10.14
CA LYS A 142 14.08 13.35 -10.58
C LYS A 142 15.31 12.50 -10.27
N ALA A 143 16.01 12.81 -9.18
CA ALA A 143 17.07 11.95 -8.65
C ALA A 143 16.44 10.80 -7.85
N TYR A 144 17.19 9.72 -7.65
CA TYR A 144 16.78 8.62 -6.79
C TYR A 144 17.43 8.74 -5.40
N LYS A 145 16.62 8.63 -4.34
CA LYS A 145 17.10 8.57 -2.95
C LYS A 145 17.48 7.14 -2.61
N VAL A 146 18.69 6.94 -2.11
CA VAL A 146 19.15 5.64 -1.61
C VAL A 146 18.99 5.60 -0.09
N GLU A 147 18.87 4.39 0.49
CA GLU A 147 18.80 4.22 1.94
C GLU A 147 19.97 4.92 2.66
N THR A 148 19.64 5.61 3.74
CA THR A 148 20.55 6.45 4.51
C THR A 148 20.88 5.81 5.87
N VAL A 149 22.07 6.10 6.40
CA VAL A 149 22.48 5.67 7.75
C VAL A 149 22.87 6.90 8.56
N GLY A 150 22.15 7.14 9.66
CA GLY A 150 22.40 8.29 10.53
C GLY A 150 22.02 9.62 9.87
N ASP A 151 22.96 10.57 9.84
CA ASP A 151 22.82 11.89 9.23
C ASP A 151 23.27 11.93 7.75
N SER A 152 23.83 10.83 7.24
CA SER A 152 24.30 10.75 5.86
C SER A 152 23.15 10.52 4.89
N TYR A 153 22.92 11.46 3.99
CA TYR A 153 21.93 11.42 2.93
C TYR A 153 22.58 11.04 1.60
N MET A 154 22.06 10.01 0.93
CA MET A 154 22.60 9.52 -0.35
C MET A 154 21.57 9.67 -1.46
N SER A 155 21.98 10.22 -2.59
CA SER A 155 21.18 10.27 -3.81
C SER A 155 22.01 9.91 -5.03
N VAL A 156 21.33 9.40 -6.06
CA VAL A 156 21.95 8.93 -7.31
C VAL A 156 21.16 9.46 -8.50
N GLY A 157 21.88 9.94 -9.51
CA GLY A 157 21.34 10.31 -10.81
C GLY A 157 21.72 9.25 -11.86
N GLY A 158 20.85 9.04 -12.84
CA GLY A 158 21.05 8.03 -13.90
C GLY A 158 20.66 6.60 -13.51
N ILE A 159 20.03 6.42 -12.34
CA ILE A 159 19.48 5.15 -11.84
C ILE A 159 18.10 5.43 -11.24
N PRO A 160 17.06 4.59 -11.47
CA PRO A 160 17.07 3.37 -12.30
C PRO A 160 17.08 3.65 -13.81
N ASP A 161 16.64 4.83 -14.21
CA ASP A 161 16.49 5.26 -15.59
C ASP A 161 17.76 6.00 -16.02
N ILE A 162 18.39 5.51 -17.08
CA ILE A 162 19.64 6.07 -17.60
C ILE A 162 19.34 7.41 -18.25
N THR A 163 20.04 8.46 -17.83
CA THR A 163 19.93 9.81 -18.40
C THR A 163 21.31 10.43 -18.60
N ASP A 164 21.53 11.14 -19.70
CA ASP A 164 22.83 11.74 -20.00
C ASP A 164 23.15 12.96 -19.11
N ASP A 165 22.12 13.57 -18.54
CA ASP A 165 22.19 14.75 -17.67
C ASP A 165 22.34 14.40 -16.17
N HIS A 166 22.60 13.13 -15.85
CA HIS A 166 22.68 12.63 -14.46
C HIS A 166 23.62 13.46 -13.57
N CYS A 167 24.71 13.99 -14.11
CA CYS A 167 25.66 14.82 -13.37
C CYS A 167 25.11 16.22 -13.07
N GLU A 168 24.41 16.82 -14.04
CA GLU A 168 23.81 18.15 -13.90
C GLU A 168 22.67 18.11 -12.87
N VAL A 169 21.82 17.09 -12.96
CA VAL A 169 20.74 16.79 -12.00
C VAL A 169 21.27 16.76 -10.56
N ILE A 170 22.35 16.01 -10.32
CA ILE A 170 22.92 15.88 -8.98
C ILE A 170 23.62 17.16 -8.51
N CYS A 171 24.29 17.89 -9.40
CA CYS A 171 24.88 19.18 -9.06
C CYS A 171 23.81 20.22 -8.65
N HIS A 172 22.70 20.30 -9.39
CA HIS A 172 21.58 21.17 -9.04
C HIS A 172 20.92 20.76 -7.72
N LEU A 173 20.76 19.45 -7.50
CA LEU A 173 20.27 18.91 -6.25
C LEU A 173 21.16 19.32 -5.07
N ALA A 174 22.47 19.13 -5.17
CA ALA A 174 23.42 19.47 -4.13
C ALA A 174 23.38 20.97 -3.78
N LEU A 175 23.29 21.83 -4.79
CA LEU A 175 23.15 23.28 -4.58
C LEU A 175 21.84 23.62 -3.84
N GLY A 176 20.72 23.00 -4.25
CA GLY A 176 19.43 23.16 -3.58
C GLY A 176 19.46 22.71 -2.13
N MET A 177 20.10 21.57 -1.85
CA MET A 177 20.23 21.04 -0.49
C MET A 177 21.07 21.98 0.39
N LEU A 178 22.17 22.51 -0.13
CA LEU A 178 23.02 23.49 0.58
C LEU A 178 22.25 24.76 0.95
N MET A 179 21.33 25.21 0.08
CA MET A 179 20.48 26.38 0.35
C MET A 179 19.38 26.06 1.37
N GLU A 180 18.68 24.93 1.22
CA GLU A 180 17.59 24.55 2.13
C GLU A 180 18.07 24.17 3.53
N ALA A 181 19.28 23.60 3.66
CA ALA A 181 19.86 23.27 4.96
C ALA A 181 20.01 24.51 5.86
N ARG A 182 20.27 25.69 5.27
CA ARG A 182 20.37 26.96 6.01
C ARG A 182 19.05 27.42 6.62
N ASN A 183 17.92 26.92 6.12
CA ASN A 183 16.59 27.20 6.66
C ASN A 183 16.26 26.32 7.88
N VAL A 184 17.11 25.35 8.20
CA VAL A 184 16.99 24.49 9.39
C VAL A 184 17.96 25.01 10.45
N LEU A 185 17.48 25.15 11.68
CA LEU A 185 18.28 25.64 12.80
C LEU A 185 18.83 24.47 13.61
N ASP A 186 20.08 24.59 14.03
CA ASP A 186 20.69 23.72 15.02
C ASP A 186 19.95 23.91 16.37
N PRO A 187 19.42 22.83 16.98
CA PRO A 187 18.66 22.90 18.23
C PRO A 187 19.47 23.43 19.42
N ILE A 188 20.80 23.38 19.38
CA ILE A 188 21.67 23.84 20.47
C ILE A 188 22.13 25.28 20.21
N SER A 189 22.75 25.51 19.05
CA SER A 189 23.37 26.80 18.77
C SER A 189 22.39 27.85 18.25
N GLY A 190 21.21 27.44 17.79
CA GLY A 190 20.22 28.30 17.15
C GLY A 190 20.67 28.88 15.80
N LYS A 191 21.82 28.42 15.28
CA LYS A 191 22.39 28.88 14.01
C LYS A 191 21.89 28.02 12.85
N PRO A 192 21.92 28.55 11.61
CA PRO A 192 21.68 27.76 10.41
C PRO A 192 22.57 26.52 10.33
N LEU A 193 21.96 25.39 9.97
CA LEU A 193 22.68 24.16 9.70
C LEU A 193 23.53 24.28 8.45
N HIS A 194 24.67 23.61 8.50
CA HIS A 194 25.57 23.47 7.37
C HIS A 194 25.66 21.98 7.04
N ILE A 195 25.61 21.68 5.76
CA ILE A 195 25.87 20.33 5.23
C ILE A 195 27.13 20.37 4.37
N ARG A 196 27.75 19.21 4.17
CA ARG A 196 28.73 19.01 3.11
C ARG A 196 28.14 18.04 2.11
N ALA A 197 28.44 18.24 0.83
CA ALA A 197 28.08 17.31 -0.23
C ALA A 197 29.35 16.86 -0.96
N GLY A 198 29.53 15.55 -1.11
CA GLY A 198 30.55 14.93 -1.96
C GLY A 198 29.87 14.28 -3.16
N ILE A 199 30.39 14.53 -4.35
CA ILE A 199 29.83 14.02 -5.61
C ILE A 199 30.90 13.24 -6.36
N HIS A 200 30.53 12.09 -6.91
CA HIS A 200 31.39 11.28 -7.76
C HIS A 200 30.59 10.67 -8.92
N THR A 201 31.22 10.53 -10.07
CA THR A 201 30.63 9.91 -11.27
C THR A 201 31.48 8.72 -11.69
N GLY A 202 30.84 7.59 -11.96
CA GLY A 202 31.51 6.39 -12.42
C GLY A 202 30.53 5.23 -12.66
N PRO A 203 31.05 4.05 -13.02
CA PRO A 203 30.24 2.85 -13.19
C PRO A 203 29.69 2.36 -11.83
N VAL A 204 28.45 1.89 -11.82
CA VAL A 204 27.73 1.43 -10.63
C VAL A 204 27.01 0.12 -10.92
N VAL A 205 26.97 -0.79 -9.94
CA VAL A 205 26.12 -1.99 -9.99
C VAL A 205 24.99 -1.81 -8.98
N ALA A 206 23.74 -1.95 -9.42
CA ALA A 206 22.55 -1.87 -8.58
C ALA A 206 21.77 -3.20 -8.63
N GLY A 207 21.21 -3.62 -7.51
CA GLY A 207 20.42 -4.84 -7.40
C GLY A 207 19.60 -4.84 -6.13
N VAL A 208 18.57 -5.68 -6.09
CA VAL A 208 17.68 -5.79 -4.92
C VAL A 208 18.20 -6.88 -3.99
N VAL A 209 18.34 -6.56 -2.70
CA VAL A 209 18.82 -7.49 -1.68
C VAL A 209 17.72 -7.77 -0.65
N GLY A 210 17.53 -9.05 -0.32
CA GLY A 210 16.64 -9.50 0.75
C GLY A 210 15.29 -10.03 0.25
N ALA A 211 14.89 -11.20 0.74
CA ALA A 211 13.66 -11.88 0.31
C ALA A 211 12.39 -11.40 1.04
N LYS A 212 12.52 -10.91 2.28
CA LYS A 212 11.37 -10.45 3.10
C LYS A 212 11.19 -8.93 3.11
N MET A 213 12.28 -8.20 2.99
CA MET A 213 12.32 -6.74 2.92
C MET A 213 13.30 -6.38 1.81
N PRO A 214 12.86 -6.35 0.55
CA PRO A 214 13.71 -5.98 -0.58
C PRO A 214 14.18 -4.54 -0.40
N ARG A 215 15.50 -4.33 -0.43
CA ARG A 215 16.18 -3.03 -0.36
C ARG A 215 17.06 -2.85 -1.58
#